data_AF-A0A958DMK3-F1
#
_entry.id   AF-A0A958DMK3-F1
#
_cell.length_a   1.000
_cell.length_b   1.000
_cell.length_c   1.000
_cell.angle_alpha   90.00
_cell.angle_beta   90.00
_cell.angle_gamma   90.00
#
_symmetry.space_group_name_H-M   'P 1'
#
loop_
_entity.id
_entity.type
_entity.pdbx_description
1 polymer ?
#
loop_
_entity_poly.entity_id
_entity_poly.type
_entity_poly.pdbx_seq_one_letter_code
_entity_poly.pdbx_strand_id
1 'polypeptide(L)'
;AESQVVSRFAGKIKYEELRAIESTVIEDEQVLTVDICVGRNGKLHVVDDKDRSLIHFNVPYGAKLPLKDGEKVDRGSVLFEWDPYSSVILSEKSGTIKYVDLVDNVTTHEELDEQTLQKQRVVIESRNKNLSPHIAVMDEEGNEIASYILPVKAHILVADKEAATPGRIIAKIPREIGKTRDITGGLPRVAELFEARKPKEQAVVSEIDGVVKFGAIKRGIREIIVEGSLEKKKYLVP
;
A
#
# COMPACT_ATOMS: atom_id res chain seq x y z
N ALA A 1 -18.00 5.15 3.50
CA ALA A 1 -17.27 4.02 4.11
C ALA A 1 -16.78 4.46 5.48
N GLU A 2 -16.86 3.61 6.50
CA GLU A 2 -16.30 3.92 7.82
C GLU A 2 -14.77 3.86 7.74
N SER A 3 -14.09 4.96 8.09
CA SER A 3 -12.63 5.06 8.16
C SER A 3 -12.05 4.52 9.48
N GLN A 4 -12.92 4.18 10.43
CA GLN A 4 -12.55 3.65 11.74
C GLN A 4 -13.35 2.38 12.00
N VAL A 5 -12.68 1.38 12.58
CA VAL A 5 -13.35 0.17 13.07
C VAL A 5 -13.40 0.22 14.58
N VAL A 6 -14.60 0.14 15.15
CA VAL A 6 -14.82 0.22 16.61
C VAL A 6 -15.13 -1.15 17.20
N SER A 7 -14.66 -1.39 18.41
CA SER A 7 -14.95 -2.63 19.13
C SER A 7 -16.40 -2.67 19.59
N ARG A 8 -17.09 -3.80 19.35
CA ARG A 8 -18.43 -4.05 19.89
C ARG A 8 -18.41 -4.74 21.26
N PHE A 9 -17.24 -5.20 21.69
CA PHE A 9 -17.05 -5.98 22.93
C PHE A 9 -15.93 -5.37 23.75
N ALA A 10 -16.03 -5.45 25.08
CA ALA A 10 -14.89 -5.25 25.94
C ALA A 10 -14.04 -6.52 25.96
N GLY A 11 -12.72 -6.39 26.09
CA GLY A 11 -11.80 -7.51 26.08
C GLY A 11 -10.35 -7.10 26.00
N LYS A 12 -9.54 -7.93 25.35
CA LYS A 12 -8.11 -7.69 25.11
C LYS A 12 -7.80 -7.79 23.62
N ILE A 13 -6.91 -6.95 23.12
CA ILE A 13 -6.43 -6.99 21.74
C ILE A 13 -5.45 -8.14 21.59
N LYS A 14 -5.58 -8.91 20.50
CA LYS A 14 -4.63 -9.95 20.13
C LYS A 14 -4.32 -9.89 18.63
N TYR A 15 -3.06 -9.75 18.29
CA TYR A 15 -2.57 -9.75 16.91
C TYR A 15 -2.33 -11.17 16.40
N GLU A 16 -2.77 -11.45 15.17
CA GLU A 16 -2.48 -12.69 14.43
C GLU A 16 -1.84 -12.31 13.10
N GLU A 17 -0.59 -12.73 12.88
CA GLU A 17 0.22 -12.39 11.68
C GLU A 17 0.28 -10.89 11.35
N LEU A 18 -0.01 -10.04 12.33
CA LEU A 18 -0.04 -8.60 12.18
C LEU A 18 1.33 -8.05 12.56
N ARG A 19 2.01 -7.49 11.56
CA ARG A 19 3.24 -6.73 11.76
C ARG A 19 2.90 -5.25 11.77
N ALA A 20 3.28 -4.55 12.83
CA ALA A 20 3.17 -3.11 12.93
C ALA A 20 4.55 -2.48 13.18
N ILE A 21 4.72 -1.22 12.79
CA ILE A 21 5.87 -0.40 13.15
C ILE A 21 5.38 0.85 13.86
N GLU A 22 6.12 1.27 14.87
CA GLU A 22 5.83 2.51 15.57
C GLU A 22 6.19 3.69 14.65
N SER A 23 5.26 4.64 14.51
CA SER A 23 5.45 5.85 13.71
C SER A 23 4.97 7.07 14.48
N THR A 24 5.57 8.20 14.17
CA THR A 24 5.21 9.48 14.76
C THR A 24 4.36 10.26 13.77
N VAL A 25 3.11 10.51 14.15
CA VAL A 25 2.18 11.32 13.36
C VAL A 25 1.95 12.63 14.09
N ILE A 26 2.00 13.73 13.35
CA ILE A 26 1.68 15.06 13.88
C ILE A 26 0.21 15.32 13.55
N GLU A 27 -0.63 15.33 14.59
CA GLU A 27 -2.05 15.71 14.49
C GLU A 27 -2.29 16.84 15.49
N ASP A 28 -2.94 17.93 15.04
CA ASP A 28 -3.29 19.10 15.86
C ASP A 28 -2.14 19.64 16.73
N GLU A 29 -0.95 19.77 16.14
CA GLU A 29 0.28 20.22 16.81
C GLU A 29 0.80 19.29 17.93
N GLN A 30 0.18 18.13 18.12
CA GLN A 30 0.63 17.08 19.03
C GLN A 30 1.35 15.97 18.29
N VAL A 31 2.48 15.56 18.88
CA VAL A 31 3.28 14.44 18.42
C VAL A 31 2.68 13.17 19.00
N LEU A 32 1.89 12.46 18.21
CA LEU A 32 1.29 11.18 18.60
C LEU A 32 2.14 10.03 18.07
N THR A 33 2.44 9.09 18.95
CA THR A 33 3.06 7.82 18.58
C THR A 33 1.96 6.81 18.31
N VAL A 34 1.89 6.30 17.08
CA VAL A 34 0.87 5.33 16.64
C VAL A 34 1.52 4.19 15.90
N ASP A 35 1.04 2.98 16.12
CA ASP A 35 1.49 1.82 15.37
C ASP A 35 0.85 1.82 13.99
N ILE A 36 1.62 1.59 12.93
CA ILE A 36 1.13 1.49 11.56
C ILE A 36 1.28 0.06 11.08
N CYS A 37 0.18 -0.53 10.59
CA CYS A 37 0.18 -1.88 10.02
C CYS A 37 1.04 -1.92 8.76
N VAL A 38 2.05 -2.79 8.75
CA VAL A 38 2.93 -3.06 7.59
C VAL A 38 2.82 -4.49 7.09
N GLY A 39 1.96 -5.30 7.71
CA GLY A 39 1.54 -6.60 7.20
C GLY A 39 0.42 -6.46 6.17
N ARG A 40 0.33 -7.39 5.22
CA ARG A 40 -0.80 -7.46 4.26
C ARG A 40 -1.87 -8.48 4.66
N ASN A 41 -1.53 -9.41 5.54
CA ASN A 41 -2.39 -10.53 5.94
C ASN A 41 -2.76 -10.49 7.44
N GLY A 42 -2.40 -9.41 8.14
CA GLY A 42 -2.57 -9.30 9.58
C GLY A 42 -4.04 -9.23 10.00
N LYS A 43 -4.36 -9.90 11.10
CA LYS A 43 -5.67 -9.81 11.75
C LYS A 43 -5.53 -9.26 13.16
N LEU A 44 -6.57 -8.55 13.58
CA LEU A 44 -6.75 -8.07 14.93
C LEU A 44 -7.97 -8.76 15.54
N HIS A 45 -7.76 -9.42 16.67
CA HIS A 45 -8.78 -10.10 17.44
C HIS A 45 -9.09 -9.31 18.71
N VAL A 46 -10.36 -9.28 19.08
CA VAL A 46 -10.78 -8.93 20.44
C VAL A 46 -11.09 -10.25 21.16
N VAL A 47 -10.36 -10.53 22.23
CA VAL A 47 -10.50 -11.77 23.01
C VAL A 47 -11.09 -11.52 24.39
N ASP A 48 -11.77 -12.52 24.95
CA ASP A 48 -12.23 -12.50 26.35
C ASP A 48 -11.11 -12.89 27.34
N ASP A 49 -11.42 -12.89 28.63
CA ASP A 49 -10.47 -13.26 29.71
C ASP A 49 -9.95 -14.72 29.61
N LYS A 50 -10.55 -15.54 28.73
CA LYS A 50 -10.14 -16.93 28.46
C LYS A 50 -9.43 -17.07 27.11
N ASP A 51 -8.94 -15.96 26.53
CA ASP A 51 -8.27 -15.90 25.23
C ASP A 51 -9.13 -16.39 24.04
N ARG A 52 -10.46 -16.45 24.18
CA ARG A 52 -11.35 -16.81 23.07
C ARG A 52 -11.63 -15.59 22.22
N SER A 53 -11.41 -15.68 20.91
CA SER A 53 -11.73 -14.60 19.97
C SER A 53 -13.24 -14.38 19.90
N LEU A 54 -13.67 -13.20 20.36
CA LEU A 54 -15.06 -12.74 20.28
C LEU A 54 -15.37 -12.20 18.88
N ILE A 55 -14.42 -11.47 18.31
CA ILE A 55 -14.49 -10.91 16.95
C ILE A 55 -13.07 -10.76 16.41
N HIS A 56 -12.93 -10.78 15.09
CA HIS A 56 -11.69 -10.48 14.40
C HIS A 56 -11.92 -9.61 13.16
N PHE A 57 -10.90 -8.87 12.78
CA PHE A 57 -10.89 -8.01 11.60
C PHE A 57 -9.59 -8.19 10.84
N ASN A 58 -9.66 -8.19 9.51
CA ASN A 58 -8.46 -8.06 8.67
C ASN A 58 -8.00 -6.61 8.73
N VAL A 59 -6.75 -6.37 9.08
CA VAL A 59 -6.19 -5.03 9.22
C VAL A 59 -5.52 -4.62 7.90
N PRO A 60 -5.99 -3.57 7.22
CA PRO A 60 -5.39 -3.11 5.97
C PRO A 60 -3.95 -2.63 6.17
N TYR A 61 -3.12 -2.79 5.13
CA TYR A 61 -1.79 -2.17 5.09
C TYR A 61 -1.90 -0.65 5.19
N GLY A 62 -1.09 -0.04 6.05
CA GLY A 62 -1.10 1.38 6.34
C GLY A 62 -2.18 1.84 7.33
N ALA A 63 -2.95 0.91 7.91
CA ALA A 63 -3.89 1.25 8.97
C ALA A 63 -3.16 1.70 10.24
N LYS A 64 -3.67 2.75 10.88
CA LYS A 64 -3.23 3.23 12.20
C LYS A 64 -3.85 2.37 13.29
N LEU A 65 -3.05 1.92 14.24
CA LEU A 65 -3.41 1.05 15.35
C LEU A 65 -3.21 1.83 16.64
N PRO A 66 -4.26 2.44 17.20
CA PRO A 66 -4.17 3.20 18.44
C PRO A 66 -3.97 2.32 19.68
N LEU A 67 -4.33 1.03 19.61
CA LEU A 67 -4.19 0.07 20.70
C LEU A 67 -3.09 -0.95 20.35
N LYS A 68 -2.26 -1.30 21.33
CA LYS A 68 -1.16 -2.27 21.15
C LYS A 68 -1.61 -3.71 21.39
N ASP A 69 -0.79 -4.67 20.93
CA ASP A 69 -1.04 -6.09 21.21
C ASP A 69 -1.09 -6.36 22.72
N GLY A 70 -2.13 -7.04 23.16
CA GLY A 70 -2.38 -7.34 24.56
C GLY A 70 -2.98 -6.20 25.39
N GLU A 71 -3.27 -5.05 24.80
CA GLU A 71 -3.94 -3.95 25.49
C GLU A 71 -5.42 -4.27 25.76
N LYS A 72 -5.97 -3.73 26.85
CA LYS A 72 -7.41 -3.84 27.13
C LYS A 72 -8.18 -2.89 26.22
N VAL A 73 -9.33 -3.35 25.74
CA VAL A 73 -10.23 -2.58 24.89
C VAL A 73 -11.62 -2.55 25.50
N ASP A 74 -12.22 -1.38 25.56
CA ASP A 74 -13.61 -1.21 25.97
C ASP A 74 -14.54 -1.24 24.76
N ARG A 75 -15.83 -1.48 25.03
CA ARG A 75 -16.85 -1.38 23.99
C ARG A 75 -16.93 0.07 23.50
N GLY A 76 -16.83 0.25 22.18
CA GLY A 76 -16.86 1.56 21.52
C GLY A 76 -15.48 2.14 21.22
N SER A 77 -14.39 1.56 21.76
CA SER A 77 -13.03 2.01 21.45
C SER A 77 -12.66 1.72 19.98
N VAL A 78 -11.89 2.62 19.38
CA VAL A 78 -11.35 2.46 18.02
C VAL A 78 -10.27 1.38 18.03
N LEU A 79 -10.43 0.36 17.20
CA LEU A 79 -9.48 -0.73 17.02
C LEU A 79 -8.37 -0.36 16.04
N PHE A 80 -8.76 0.24 14.91
CA PHE A 80 -7.83 0.78 13.93
C PHE A 80 -8.54 1.79 13.02
N GLU A 81 -7.73 2.65 12.41
CA GLU A 81 -8.16 3.65 11.44
C GLU A 81 -7.46 3.41 10.11
N TRP A 82 -8.18 3.63 9.01
CA TRP A 82 -7.62 3.44 7.68
C TRP A 82 -8.34 4.33 6.67
N ASP A 83 -7.69 4.56 5.53
CA ASP A 83 -8.26 5.31 4.42
C ASP A 83 -8.98 4.35 3.45
N PRO A 84 -10.32 4.37 3.37
CA PRO A 84 -11.06 3.50 2.46
C PRO A 84 -10.96 3.94 1.00
N TYR A 85 -10.49 5.16 0.75
CA TYR A 85 -10.45 5.80 -0.55
C TYR A 85 -9.08 5.74 -1.19
N SER A 86 -8.02 5.46 -0.43
CA SER A 86 -6.67 5.36 -0.96
C SER A 86 -5.93 4.12 -0.46
N SER A 87 -5.10 3.55 -1.32
CA SER A 87 -4.04 2.64 -0.90
C SER A 87 -2.76 3.44 -0.66
N VAL A 88 -1.98 3.08 0.34
CA VAL A 88 -0.76 3.82 0.70
C VAL A 88 0.49 3.02 0.34
N ILE A 89 1.57 3.74 0.03
CA ILE A 89 2.94 3.25 0.00
C ILE A 89 3.67 3.97 1.12
N LEU A 90 4.32 3.25 2.03
CA LEU A 90 5.03 3.84 3.17
C LEU A 90 6.44 3.27 3.32
N SER A 91 7.31 4.03 3.98
CA SER A 91 8.66 3.60 4.31
C SER A 91 8.70 2.77 5.59
N GLU A 92 9.40 1.66 5.57
CA GLU A 92 9.73 0.89 6.79
C GLU A 92 11.13 1.22 7.32
N LYS A 93 11.91 1.99 6.56
CA LYS A 93 13.29 2.34 6.86
C LYS A 93 13.42 3.84 7.11
N SER A 94 14.31 4.18 8.04
CA SER A 94 14.76 5.55 8.22
C SER A 94 15.86 5.87 7.22
N GLY A 95 15.88 7.07 6.67
CA GLY A 95 16.92 7.51 5.74
C GLY A 95 16.55 8.79 5.01
N THR A 96 17.14 9.02 3.85
CA THR A 96 16.84 10.19 3.01
C THR A 96 16.11 9.77 1.75
N ILE A 97 14.99 10.41 1.45
CA ILE A 97 14.21 10.19 0.22
C ILE A 97 15.02 10.63 -0.99
N LYS A 98 15.06 9.79 -2.02
CA LYS A 98 15.65 10.11 -3.32
C LYS A 98 14.68 9.74 -4.44
N TYR A 99 14.45 10.70 -5.32
CA TYR A 99 13.65 10.48 -6.52
C TYR A 99 14.46 9.71 -7.57
N VAL A 100 13.86 8.67 -8.15
CA VAL A 100 14.47 7.89 -9.23
C VAL A 100 13.46 7.71 -10.36
N ASP A 101 13.85 8.12 -11.57
CA ASP A 101 12.99 8.13 -12.76
C ASP A 101 11.72 8.99 -12.62
N LEU A 102 11.71 9.97 -11.71
CA LEU A 102 10.65 10.98 -11.60
C LEU A 102 11.07 12.22 -12.41
N VAL A 103 10.48 12.36 -13.60
CA VAL A 103 10.79 13.40 -14.57
C VAL A 103 9.49 14.13 -14.91
N ASP A 104 9.49 15.44 -14.69
CA ASP A 104 8.31 16.27 -14.89
C ASP A 104 7.86 16.28 -16.36
N ASN A 105 6.55 16.13 -16.54
CA ASN A 105 5.84 15.93 -17.81
C ASN A 105 6.21 14.66 -18.60
N VAL A 106 6.99 13.74 -18.01
CA VAL A 106 7.37 12.46 -18.62
C VAL A 106 6.86 11.28 -17.79
N THR A 107 7.17 11.26 -16.50
CA THR A 107 6.71 10.24 -15.55
C THR A 107 5.90 10.83 -14.40
N THR A 108 6.00 12.14 -14.17
CA THR A 108 5.21 12.89 -13.17
C THR A 108 4.63 14.16 -13.76
N HIS A 109 3.59 14.71 -13.14
CA HIS A 109 3.16 16.09 -13.35
C HIS A 109 2.55 16.67 -12.08
N GLU A 110 2.37 17.99 -12.03
CA GLU A 110 1.68 18.67 -10.94
C GLU A 110 0.17 18.73 -11.23
N GLU A 111 -0.63 18.22 -10.31
CA GLU A 111 -2.08 18.45 -10.25
C GLU A 111 -2.42 19.31 -9.04
N LEU A 112 -3.47 20.11 -9.18
CA LEU A 112 -4.04 20.82 -8.04
C LEU A 112 -5.03 19.88 -7.35
N ASP A 113 -4.80 19.58 -6.08
CA ASP A 113 -5.78 18.87 -5.27
C ASP A 113 -6.96 19.80 -5.00
N GLU A 114 -8.15 19.44 -5.48
CA GLU A 114 -9.34 20.28 -5.41
C GLU A 114 -9.84 20.53 -3.98
N GLN A 115 -9.49 19.67 -3.02
CA GLN A 115 -9.93 19.78 -1.63
C GLN A 115 -9.01 20.70 -0.82
N THR A 116 -7.69 20.53 -0.99
CA THR A 116 -6.68 21.24 -0.21
C THR A 116 -6.15 22.48 -0.93
N LEU A 117 -6.41 22.62 -2.23
CA LEU A 117 -5.82 23.63 -3.13
C LEU A 117 -4.29 23.60 -3.15
N GLN A 118 -3.70 22.50 -2.70
CA GLN A 118 -2.27 22.28 -2.75
C GLN A 118 -1.89 21.57 -4.03
N LYS A 119 -0.73 21.91 -4.58
CA LYS A 119 -0.17 21.17 -5.70
C LYS A 119 0.36 19.83 -5.22
N GLN A 120 -0.08 18.76 -5.85
CA GLN A 120 0.42 17.41 -5.62
C GLN A 120 1.10 16.89 -6.88
N ARG A 121 2.20 16.15 -6.68
CA ARG A 121 2.90 15.51 -7.78
C ARG A 121 2.28 14.14 -8.03
N VAL A 122 1.75 13.92 -9.21
CA VAL A 122 1.05 12.68 -9.60
C VAL A 122 1.84 11.95 -10.68
N VAL A 123 2.01 10.65 -10.49
CA VAL A 123 2.66 9.76 -11.47
C VAL A 123 1.76 9.54 -12.67
N ILE A 124 2.29 9.77 -13.86
CA ILE A 124 1.60 9.59 -15.13
C ILE A 124 2.19 8.42 -15.91
N GLU A 125 1.43 7.95 -16.89
CA GLU A 125 1.90 6.92 -17.79
C GLU A 125 3.04 7.47 -18.67
N SER A 126 4.20 6.81 -18.59
CA SER A 126 5.37 7.15 -19.40
C SER A 126 5.31 6.43 -20.75
N ARG A 127 5.51 7.17 -21.83
CA ARG A 127 5.76 6.58 -23.17
C ARG A 127 7.10 5.86 -23.22
N ASN A 128 8.04 6.22 -22.35
CA ASN A 128 9.34 5.57 -22.25
C ASN A 128 9.29 4.44 -21.22
N LYS A 129 9.21 3.20 -21.72
CA LYS A 129 9.15 1.97 -20.91
C LYS A 129 10.45 1.64 -20.16
N ASN A 130 11.54 2.36 -20.42
CA ASN A 130 12.79 2.16 -19.68
C ASN A 130 12.82 2.92 -18.34
N LEU A 131 11.86 3.82 -18.10
CA LEU A 131 11.75 4.56 -16.85
C LEU A 131 10.82 3.81 -15.90
N SER A 132 11.27 3.58 -14.68
CA SER A 132 10.48 2.94 -13.63
C SER A 132 10.37 3.90 -12.46
N PRO A 133 9.41 4.85 -12.45
CA PRO A 133 9.30 5.84 -11.40
C PRO A 133 9.21 5.18 -10.02
N HIS A 134 10.15 5.50 -9.15
CA HIS A 134 10.20 4.96 -7.80
C HIS A 134 10.88 5.93 -6.83
N ILE A 135 10.62 5.70 -5.54
CA ILE A 135 11.26 6.42 -4.46
C ILE A 135 12.26 5.49 -3.79
N ALA A 136 13.53 5.88 -3.80
CA ALA A 136 14.58 5.22 -3.05
C ALA A 136 14.73 5.87 -1.67
N VAL A 137 15.07 5.07 -0.66
CA VAL A 137 15.52 5.55 0.65
C VAL A 137 17.01 5.27 0.74
N MET A 138 17.78 6.32 0.98
CA MET A 138 19.24 6.28 1.07
C MET A 138 19.68 6.30 2.53
N ASP A 139 20.74 5.58 2.87
CA ASP A 139 21.44 5.74 4.15
C ASP A 139 22.36 6.98 4.14
N GLU A 140 23.06 7.22 5.26
CA GLU A 140 24.01 8.33 5.41
C GLU A 140 25.25 8.17 4.50
N GLU A 141 25.58 6.95 4.10
CA GLU A 141 26.71 6.63 3.20
C GLU A 141 26.33 6.80 1.71
N GLY A 142 25.05 7.01 1.42
CA GLY A 142 24.53 7.17 0.07
C GLY A 142 24.18 5.86 -0.63
N ASN A 143 24.04 4.75 0.09
CA ASN A 143 23.55 3.47 -0.45
C ASN A 143 22.03 3.40 -0.40
N GLU A 144 21.43 2.76 -1.41
CA GLU A 144 19.98 2.50 -1.44
C GLU A 144 19.65 1.34 -0.49
N ILE A 145 18.88 1.62 0.56
CA ILE A 145 18.47 0.64 1.57
C ILE A 145 17.01 0.19 1.40
N ALA A 146 16.19 0.95 0.67
CA ALA A 146 14.85 0.56 0.28
C ALA A 146 14.42 1.26 -1.02
N SER A 147 13.49 0.64 -1.74
CA SER A 147 13.01 1.10 -3.04
C SER A 147 11.52 0.85 -3.18
N TYR A 148 10.76 1.89 -3.53
CA TYR A 148 9.31 1.89 -3.56
C TYR A 148 8.81 2.32 -4.93
N ILE A 149 8.39 1.35 -5.75
CA ILE A 149 7.85 1.60 -7.09
C ILE A 149 6.53 2.37 -6.98
N LEU A 150 6.40 3.44 -7.76
CA LEU A 150 5.20 4.25 -7.82
C LEU A 150 4.37 3.87 -9.05
N PRO A 151 3.15 3.34 -8.88
CA PRO A 151 2.26 3.09 -10.01
C PRO A 151 1.69 4.40 -10.57
N VAL A 152 1.14 4.32 -11.78
CA VAL A 152 0.38 5.43 -12.39
C VAL A 152 -0.77 5.83 -11.45
N LYS A 153 -1.06 7.13 -11.39
CA LYS A 153 -2.01 7.77 -10.45
C LYS A 153 -1.57 7.74 -8.98
N ALA A 154 -0.33 7.38 -8.67
CA ALA A 154 0.20 7.59 -7.32
C ALA A 154 0.44 9.09 -7.09
N HIS A 155 -0.14 9.63 -6.04
CA HIS A 155 0.08 10.98 -5.54
C HIS A 155 1.25 10.93 -4.56
N ILE A 156 2.34 11.63 -4.87
CA ILE A 156 3.57 11.63 -4.09
C ILE A 156 3.43 12.65 -2.97
N LEU A 157 3.70 12.22 -1.73
CA LEU A 157 3.52 13.01 -0.51
C LEU A 157 4.85 13.43 0.15
N VAL A 158 5.98 13.00 -0.42
CA VAL A 158 7.33 13.28 0.09
C VAL A 158 8.13 14.06 -0.94
N ALA A 159 8.98 14.97 -0.49
CA ALA A 159 9.91 15.72 -1.34
C ALA A 159 11.25 14.98 -1.53
N ASP A 160 11.95 15.29 -2.62
CA ASP A 160 13.34 14.83 -2.79
C ASP A 160 14.21 15.37 -1.65
N LYS A 161 15.07 14.52 -1.08
CA LYS A 161 15.94 14.80 0.08
C LYS A 161 15.21 15.01 1.40
N GLU A 162 13.90 14.79 1.48
CA GLU A 162 13.18 14.74 2.75
C GLU A 162 13.68 13.57 3.60
N ALA A 163 13.67 13.73 4.93
CA ALA A 163 13.94 12.64 5.85
C ALA A 163 12.77 11.63 5.83
N ALA A 164 13.08 10.37 5.54
CA ALA A 164 12.17 9.25 5.70
C ALA A 164 12.24 8.74 7.14
N THR A 165 11.08 8.64 7.80
CA THR A 165 10.92 7.94 9.08
C THR A 165 10.11 6.65 8.88
N PRO A 166 10.24 5.65 9.77
CA PRO A 166 9.41 4.46 9.70
C PRO A 166 7.93 4.83 9.81
N GLY A 167 7.11 4.30 8.92
CA GLY A 167 5.69 4.60 8.79
C GLY A 167 5.37 5.84 7.96
N ARG A 168 6.37 6.61 7.50
CA ARG A 168 6.16 7.77 6.63
C ARG A 168 5.49 7.34 5.33
N ILE A 169 4.31 7.89 5.05
CA ILE A 169 3.59 7.67 3.79
C ILE A 169 4.33 8.40 2.67
N ILE A 170 4.83 7.63 1.71
CA ILE A 170 5.54 8.09 0.52
C ILE A 170 4.54 8.53 -0.55
N ALA A 171 3.51 7.72 -0.78
CA ALA A 171 2.51 8.00 -1.80
C ALA A 171 1.13 7.45 -1.43
N LYS A 172 0.10 8.10 -1.94
CA LYS A 172 -1.29 7.64 -1.91
C LYS A 172 -1.77 7.33 -3.31
N ILE A 173 -2.49 6.23 -3.45
CA ILE A 173 -3.08 5.79 -4.72
C ILE A 173 -4.59 5.80 -4.50
N PRO A 174 -5.31 6.76 -5.09
CA PRO A 174 -6.77 6.76 -5.04
C PRO A 174 -7.31 5.43 -5.55
N ARG A 175 -8.13 4.78 -4.75
CA ARG A 175 -8.86 3.59 -5.16
C ARG A 175 -9.94 4.04 -6.12
N GLU A 176 -10.00 3.39 -7.27
CA GLU A 176 -11.17 3.49 -8.13
C GLU A 176 -12.31 2.77 -7.41
N ILE A 177 -13.04 3.51 -6.57
CA ILE A 177 -14.33 3.04 -6.10
C ILE A 177 -15.17 2.97 -7.36
N GLY A 178 -15.45 1.74 -7.79
CA GLY A 178 -16.45 1.50 -8.80
C GLY A 178 -17.75 2.11 -8.30
N LYS A 179 -18.07 3.34 -8.71
CA LYS A 179 -19.43 3.63 -9.11
C LYS A 179 -19.74 2.48 -10.05
N THR A 180 -20.74 1.68 -9.72
CA THR A 180 -21.26 0.60 -10.54
C THR A 180 -21.63 1.22 -11.89
N ARG A 181 -20.62 1.40 -12.76
CA ARG A 181 -20.83 1.89 -14.11
C ARG A 181 -21.54 0.76 -14.78
N ASP A 182 -22.73 1.10 -15.21
CA ASP A 182 -23.70 0.20 -15.78
C ASP A 182 -23.01 -0.77 -16.75
N ILE A 183 -22.97 -2.06 -16.39
CA ILE A 183 -22.41 -3.16 -17.20
C ILE A 183 -23.21 -3.29 -18.52
N THR A 184 -24.34 -2.60 -18.63
CA THR A 184 -25.28 -2.57 -19.76
C THR A 184 -24.67 -2.09 -21.09
N GLY A 185 -23.46 -1.52 -21.09
CA GLY A 185 -22.66 -1.31 -22.31
C GLY A 185 -22.05 -2.59 -22.91
N GLY A 186 -22.41 -3.78 -22.40
CA GLY A 186 -21.67 -5.04 -22.47
C GLY A 186 -21.47 -5.75 -23.81
N LEU A 187 -21.90 -5.22 -24.96
CA LEU A 187 -21.68 -5.90 -26.25
C LEU A 187 -20.20 -6.18 -26.58
N PRO A 188 -19.26 -5.22 -26.37
CA PRO A 188 -17.84 -5.46 -26.60
C PRO A 188 -17.23 -6.51 -25.66
N ARG A 189 -17.69 -6.54 -24.40
CA ARG A 189 -17.20 -7.50 -23.39
C ARG A 189 -17.66 -8.92 -23.69
N VAL A 190 -18.89 -9.07 -24.18
CA VAL A 190 -19.42 -10.36 -24.65
C VAL A 190 -18.65 -10.82 -25.88
N ALA A 191 -18.39 -9.95 -26.86
CA ALA A 191 -17.57 -10.30 -28.02
C ALA A 191 -16.16 -10.76 -27.63
N GLU A 192 -15.48 -10.06 -26.71
CA GLU A 192 -14.16 -10.49 -26.21
C GLU A 192 -14.19 -11.86 -25.52
N LEU A 193 -15.23 -12.15 -24.73
CA LEU A 193 -15.41 -13.44 -24.05
C LEU A 193 -15.69 -14.58 -25.05
N PHE A 194 -16.44 -14.32 -26.12
CA PHE A 194 -16.74 -15.32 -27.17
C PHE A 194 -15.60 -15.50 -28.18
N GLU A 195 -14.80 -14.47 -28.43
CA GLU A 195 -13.62 -14.57 -29.31
C GLU A 195 -12.43 -15.26 -28.62
N ALA A 196 -12.49 -15.48 -27.29
CA ALA A 196 -11.45 -16.11 -26.48
C ALA A 196 -10.04 -15.55 -26.72
N ARG A 197 -9.97 -14.26 -27.09
CA ARG A 197 -8.70 -13.61 -27.39
C ARG A 197 -7.97 -13.27 -26.12
N LYS A 198 -6.64 -13.46 -26.14
CA LYS A 198 -5.79 -12.99 -25.05
C LYS A 198 -5.84 -11.46 -25.00
N PRO A 199 -6.06 -10.84 -23.82
CA PRO A 199 -5.97 -9.40 -23.66
C PRO A 199 -4.62 -8.87 -24.14
N LYS A 200 -4.61 -7.68 -24.76
CA LYS A 200 -3.36 -7.03 -25.18
C LYS A 200 -2.48 -6.66 -23.98
N GLU A 201 -3.10 -6.32 -22.85
CA GLU A 201 -2.45 -6.07 -21.55
C GLU A 201 -2.81 -7.21 -20.60
N GLN A 202 -2.08 -8.32 -20.68
CA GLN A 202 -2.33 -9.47 -19.84
C GLN A 202 -1.71 -9.26 -18.45
N ALA A 203 -2.56 -9.22 -17.42
CA ALA A 203 -2.10 -9.37 -16.04
C ALA A 203 -1.68 -10.82 -15.77
N VAL A 204 -0.61 -10.99 -15.00
CA VAL A 204 -0.10 -12.31 -14.60
C VAL A 204 -0.50 -12.57 -13.15
N VAL A 205 -1.16 -13.70 -12.91
CA VAL A 205 -1.50 -14.18 -11.57
C VAL A 205 -0.55 -15.32 -11.22
N SER A 206 0.02 -15.29 -10.00
CA SER A 206 0.88 -16.38 -9.53
C SER A 206 0.06 -17.65 -9.32
N GLU A 207 0.56 -18.80 -9.78
CA GLU A 207 -0.12 -20.09 -9.50
C GLU A 207 0.24 -20.65 -8.11
N ILE A 208 1.17 -20.01 -7.40
CA ILE A 208 1.64 -20.42 -6.07
C ILE A 208 1.52 -19.27 -5.08
N ASP A 209 1.22 -19.61 -3.84
CA ASP A 209 1.35 -18.72 -2.70
C ASP A 209 2.81 -18.63 -2.26
N GLY A 210 3.24 -17.46 -1.78
CA GLY A 210 4.60 -17.29 -1.30
C GLY A 210 5.06 -15.86 -1.11
N VAL A 211 6.33 -15.71 -0.75
CA VAL A 211 6.98 -14.41 -0.58
C VAL A 211 7.41 -13.89 -1.95
N VAL A 212 7.00 -12.66 -2.28
CA VAL A 212 7.33 -12.00 -3.55
C VAL A 212 8.67 -11.28 -3.44
N LYS A 213 9.53 -11.45 -4.45
CA LYS A 213 10.81 -10.76 -4.60
C LYS A 213 10.94 -10.19 -6.01
N PHE A 214 11.52 -9.00 -6.11
CA PHE A 214 11.88 -8.42 -7.40
C PHE A 214 13.23 -8.97 -7.87
N GLY A 215 13.28 -9.48 -9.10
CA GLY A 215 14.48 -9.95 -9.77
C GLY A 215 15.08 -8.91 -10.71
N ALA A 216 15.97 -9.36 -11.60
CA ALA A 216 16.61 -8.52 -12.59
C ALA A 216 15.61 -8.00 -13.64
N ILE A 217 15.91 -6.83 -14.22
CA ILE A 217 15.20 -6.33 -15.40
C ILE A 217 15.79 -7.02 -16.63
N LYS A 218 14.96 -7.73 -17.40
CA LYS A 218 15.34 -8.35 -18.67
C LYS A 218 14.52 -7.73 -19.78
N ARG A 219 15.17 -7.05 -20.72
CA ARG A 219 14.53 -6.41 -21.89
C ARG A 219 13.39 -5.45 -21.49
N GLY A 220 13.61 -4.65 -20.44
CA GLY A 220 12.64 -3.68 -19.94
C GLY A 220 11.53 -4.27 -19.05
N ILE A 221 11.45 -5.60 -18.92
CA ILE A 221 10.46 -6.28 -18.08
C ILE A 221 11.10 -6.71 -16.76
N ARG A 222 10.50 -6.34 -15.63
CA ARG A 222 10.96 -6.73 -14.28
C ARG A 222 10.57 -8.19 -14.02
N GLU A 223 11.55 -9.03 -13.69
CA GLU A 223 11.30 -10.40 -13.23
C GLU A 223 10.67 -10.35 -11.82
N ILE A 224 9.51 -10.97 -11.63
CA ILE A 224 8.87 -11.18 -10.32
C ILE A 224 9.08 -12.63 -9.92
N ILE A 225 9.59 -12.84 -8.71
CA ILE A 225 9.89 -14.17 -8.19
C ILE A 225 8.97 -14.42 -7.00
N VAL A 226 8.20 -15.51 -7.04
CA VAL A 226 7.38 -15.95 -5.90
C VAL A 226 8.00 -17.21 -5.32
N GLU A 227 8.29 -17.17 -4.03
CA GLU A 227 8.92 -18.25 -3.29
C GLU A 227 7.92 -18.83 -2.29
N GLY A 228 7.32 -19.97 -2.66
CA GLY A 228 6.44 -20.73 -1.79
C GLY A 228 7.22 -21.68 -0.88
N SER A 229 6.53 -22.47 -0.07
CA SER A 229 7.16 -23.37 0.91
C SER A 229 7.98 -24.51 0.29
N LEU A 230 7.60 -24.96 -0.91
CA LEU A 230 8.21 -26.12 -1.58
C LEU A 230 8.75 -25.79 -2.98
N GLU A 231 8.28 -24.71 -3.60
CA GLU A 231 8.62 -24.38 -4.98
C GLU A 231 8.79 -22.87 -5.18
N LYS A 232 9.56 -22.52 -6.21
CA LYS A 232 9.87 -21.14 -6.57
C LYS A 232 9.51 -20.92 -8.04
N LYS A 233 8.68 -19.92 -8.30
CA LYS A 233 8.28 -19.54 -9.66
C LYS A 233 8.74 -18.15 -10.04
N LYS A 234 9.00 -17.96 -11.33
CA LYS A 234 9.43 -16.70 -11.92
C LYS A 234 8.44 -16.26 -12.97
N TYR A 235 8.04 -15.00 -12.90
CA TYR A 235 7.07 -14.37 -13.78
C TYR A 235 7.72 -13.15 -14.44
N LEU A 236 7.45 -12.97 -15.73
CA LEU A 236 7.77 -11.75 -16.45
C LEU A 236 6.47 -10.97 -16.57
N VAL A 237 6.33 -9.92 -15.77
CA VAL A 237 5.11 -9.10 -15.73
C VAL A 237 5.33 -7.88 -16.63
N PRO A 238 4.61 -7.78 -17.78
CA PRO A 238 4.81 -6.73 -18.78
C PRO A 238 4.66 -5.30 -18.29
#